data_AF-A0A5Y2S7E1-F1
#
_entry.id   AF-A0A5Y2S7E1-F1
#
_cell.length_a   1.000
_cell.length_b   1.000
_cell.length_c   1.000
_cell.angle_alpha   90.00
_cell.angle_beta   90.00
_cell.angle_gamma   90.00
#
_symmetry.space_group_name_H-M   'P 1'
#
loop_
_entity.id
_entity.type
_entity.pdbx_description
1 polymer ?
#
loop_
_entity_poly.entity_id
_entity_poly.type
_entity_poly.pdbx_seq_one_letter_code
_entity_poly.pdbx_strand_id
1 'polypeptide(L)'
;CEVVPADRTWRVAPLPKPRVDGPQSAVVTGPAGEEIFCDEHGRVRVKFRWDRYNPATEASSCWIRVSQAWAGAGFGNLAIPRVGQEVIVDFLNG
;
A
#
# COMPACT_ATOMS: atom_id res chain seq x y z
N CYS A 1 13.15 -34.42 24.71
CA CYS A 1 13.43 -34.20 23.28
C CYS A 1 12.19 -34.63 22.51
N GLU A 2 11.44 -33.70 21.94
CA GLU A 2 10.44 -34.05 20.92
C GLU A 2 11.17 -34.31 19.61
N VAL A 3 10.79 -35.37 18.91
CA VAL A 3 11.38 -35.78 17.63
C VAL A 3 10.28 -35.85 16.58
N VAL A 4 10.63 -35.53 15.34
CA VAL A 4 9.71 -35.64 14.20
C VAL A 4 10.07 -36.91 13.41
N PRO A 5 9.09 -37.77 13.06
CA PRO A 5 9.34 -38.94 12.21
C PRO A 5 9.98 -38.57 10.87
N ALA A 6 10.90 -39.41 10.39
CA ALA A 6 11.68 -39.14 9.17
C ALA A 6 10.83 -39.09 7.88
N ASP A 7 9.66 -39.72 7.88
CA ASP A 7 8.69 -39.72 6.78
C ASP A 7 7.77 -38.48 6.78
N ARG A 8 7.94 -37.58 7.76
CA ARG A 8 7.12 -36.37 7.91
C ARG A 8 7.95 -35.11 7.85
N THR A 9 7.73 -34.30 6.81
CA THR A 9 8.34 -32.97 6.70
C THR A 9 7.82 -32.06 7.82
N TRP A 10 8.70 -31.65 8.72
CA TRP A 10 8.37 -30.66 9.74
C TRP A 10 8.20 -29.28 9.11
N ARG A 11 7.21 -28.52 9.59
CA ARG A 11 7.05 -27.10 9.31
C ARG A 11 6.79 -26.37 10.63
N VAL A 12 7.36 -25.19 10.76
CA VAL A 12 7.14 -24.33 11.92
C VAL A 12 5.68 -23.89 11.99
N ALA A 13 5.14 -23.79 13.19
CA ALA A 13 3.84 -23.16 13.39
C ALA A 13 3.93 -21.67 12.99
N PRO A 14 2.95 -21.13 12.26
CA PRO A 14 2.97 -19.73 11.86
C PRO A 14 2.87 -18.82 13.09
N LEU A 15 3.66 -17.75 13.08
CA LEU A 15 3.53 -16.67 14.05
C LEU A 15 2.25 -15.86 13.79
N PRO A 16 1.74 -15.11 14.79
CA PRO A 16 0.62 -14.20 14.58
C PRO A 16 0.88 -13.23 13.41
N LYS A 17 -0.10 -13.11 12.50
CA LYS A 17 -0.04 -12.14 11.39
C LYS A 17 -0.06 -10.72 11.98
N PRO A 18 0.84 -9.81 11.55
CA PRO A 18 0.73 -8.39 11.86
C PRO A 18 -0.64 -7.85 11.48
N ARG A 19 -1.17 -6.93 12.28
CA ARG A 19 -2.50 -6.34 12.08
C ARG A 19 -2.43 -4.84 11.98
N VAL A 20 -3.29 -4.28 11.12
CA VAL A 20 -3.62 -2.86 11.11
C VAL A 20 -5.06 -2.70 11.56
N ASP A 21 -5.25 -2.13 12.76
CA ASP A 21 -6.57 -2.05 13.40
C ASP A 21 -7.51 -1.01 12.76
N GLY A 22 -6.98 -0.13 11.92
CA GLY A 22 -7.76 0.88 11.23
C GLY A 22 -6.96 1.65 10.18
N PRO A 23 -7.63 2.48 9.39
CA PRO A 23 -6.99 3.24 8.32
C PRO A 23 -5.95 4.22 8.88
N GLN A 24 -4.92 4.48 8.08
CA GLN A 24 -3.81 5.36 8.44
C GLN A 24 -3.66 6.47 7.43
N SER A 25 -3.11 7.62 7.84
CA SER A 25 -2.77 8.67 6.88
C SER A 25 -1.36 8.50 6.30
N ALA A 26 -1.23 8.87 5.04
CA ALA A 26 0.02 8.85 4.28
C ALA A 26 0.08 10.05 3.33
N VAL A 27 1.27 10.37 2.82
CA VAL A 27 1.47 11.47 1.86
C VAL A 27 1.77 10.88 0.49
N VAL A 28 1.11 11.38 -0.55
CA VAL A 28 1.35 10.96 -1.94
C VAL A 28 2.76 11.39 -2.38
N THR A 29 3.47 10.50 -3.06
CA THR A 29 4.86 10.67 -3.48
C THR A 29 5.02 10.42 -4.97
N GLY A 30 6.02 11.06 -5.58
CA GLY A 30 6.35 10.91 -6.99
C GLY A 30 7.78 11.41 -7.30
N PRO A 31 8.17 11.41 -8.58
CA PRO A 31 9.45 11.96 -9.01
C PRO A 31 9.58 13.44 -8.67
N ALA A 32 10.82 13.91 -8.53
CA ALA A 32 11.07 15.33 -8.28
C ALA A 32 10.53 16.20 -9.43
N GLY A 33 9.76 17.23 -9.09
CA GLY A 33 9.16 18.17 -10.05
C GLY A 33 7.81 17.71 -10.64
N GLU A 34 7.37 16.48 -10.37
CA GLU A 34 6.07 15.99 -10.83
C GLU A 34 4.97 16.32 -9.82
N GLU A 35 3.89 16.92 -10.32
CA GLU A 35 2.72 17.22 -9.50
C GLU A 35 1.75 16.03 -9.42
N ILE A 36 1.62 15.25 -10.50
CA ILE A 36 0.73 14.09 -10.58
C ILE A 36 1.54 12.89 -11.01
N PHE A 37 1.55 11.84 -10.18
CA PHE A 37 2.26 10.59 -10.48
C PHE A 37 1.33 9.40 -10.28
N CYS A 38 0.77 8.91 -11.38
CA CYS A 38 -0.11 7.74 -11.40
C CYS A 38 0.17 6.82 -12.59
N ASP A 39 -0.29 5.56 -12.49
CA ASP A 39 -0.24 4.61 -13.60
C ASP A 39 -1.56 4.54 -14.40
N GLU A 40 -1.63 3.61 -15.36
CA GLU A 40 -2.80 3.39 -16.22
C GLU A 40 -4.11 3.04 -15.47
N HIS A 41 -4.02 2.69 -14.19
CA HIS A 41 -5.17 2.37 -13.34
C HIS A 41 -5.49 3.49 -12.35
N GLY A 42 -4.85 4.66 -12.46
CA GLY A 42 -5.03 5.78 -11.54
C GLY A 42 -4.52 5.46 -10.13
N ARG A 43 -3.60 4.51 -9.99
CA ARG A 43 -2.96 4.19 -8.70
C ARG A 43 -1.89 5.23 -8.39
N VAL A 44 -1.65 5.46 -7.11
CA VAL A 44 -0.59 6.37 -6.64
C VAL A 44 0.40 5.63 -5.75
N ARG A 45 1.55 6.25 -5.49
CA ARG A 45 2.51 5.80 -4.47
C ARG A 45 2.46 6.78 -3.30
N VAL A 46 2.69 6.28 -2.09
CA VAL A 46 2.61 7.06 -0.86
C VAL A 46 3.80 6.78 0.05
N LYS A 47 4.06 7.70 0.98
CA LYS A 47 4.94 7.48 2.12
C LYS A 47 4.12 7.49 3.40
N PHE A 48 4.20 6.39 4.14
CA PHE A 48 3.59 6.29 5.47
C PHE A 48 4.39 7.09 6.49
N ARG A 49 3.71 7.63 7.51
CA ARG A 49 4.35 8.42 8.57
C ARG A 49 5.37 7.62 9.40
N TRP A 50 5.22 6.31 9.47
CA TRP A 50 6.13 5.40 10.18
C TRP A 50 7.32 4.93 9.32
N ASP A 51 7.35 5.24 8.02
CA ASP A 51 8.47 4.87 7.15
C ASP A 51 9.66 5.81 7.34
N ARG A 52 10.71 5.26 7.96
CA ARG A 52 11.96 5.97 8.29
C ARG A 52 13.02 5.89 7.20
N TYR A 53 12.88 4.99 6.24
CA TYR A 53 13.99 4.61 5.36
C TYR A 53 13.81 5.11 3.93
N ASN A 54 12.57 5.32 3.48
CA ASN A 54 12.33 5.71 2.09
C ASN A 54 12.34 7.24 1.89
N PRO A 55 13.08 7.78 0.91
CA PRO A 55 13.22 9.22 0.69
C PRO A 55 11.98 9.98 0.13
N ALA A 56 10.76 9.45 0.26
CA ALA A 56 9.53 10.12 -0.24
C ALA A 56 9.53 10.37 -1.76
N THR A 57 10.21 9.51 -2.52
CA THR A 57 10.35 9.62 -3.98
C THR A 57 9.33 8.72 -4.69
N GLU A 58 9.46 8.62 -6.02
CA GLU A 58 8.74 7.66 -6.82
C GLU A 58 8.93 6.22 -6.37
N ALA A 59 9.90 5.87 -5.51
CA ALA A 59 10.12 4.51 -5.01
C ALA A 59 9.48 4.21 -3.63
N SER A 60 8.64 5.11 -3.11
CA SER A 60 8.20 5.09 -1.70
C SER A 60 7.40 3.85 -1.25
N SER A 61 6.46 3.40 -2.07
CA SER A 61 5.58 2.25 -1.76
C SER A 61 5.34 1.38 -2.98
N CYS A 62 4.49 0.36 -2.92
CA CYS A 62 3.89 -0.18 -4.14
C CYS A 62 2.83 0.78 -4.72
N TRP A 63 2.29 0.45 -5.89
CA TRP A 63 1.12 1.14 -6.44
C TRP A 63 -0.15 0.80 -5.64
N ILE A 64 -0.85 1.84 -5.17
CA ILE A 64 -2.05 1.71 -4.33
C ILE A 64 -3.25 2.26 -5.08
N ARG A 65 -4.34 1.48 -5.11
CA ARG A 65 -5.61 1.90 -5.72
C ARG A 65 -6.25 3.02 -4.93
N VAL A 66 -6.79 3.99 -5.65
CA VAL A 66 -7.50 5.14 -5.08
C VAL A 66 -9.00 4.90 -5.19
N SER A 67 -9.71 4.98 -4.07
CA SER A 67 -11.18 4.95 -4.08
C SER A 67 -11.70 6.20 -4.80
N GLN A 68 -12.59 6.00 -5.77
CA GLN A 68 -13.26 7.08 -6.50
C GLN A 68 -14.71 7.21 -6.02
N ALA A 69 -15.33 8.37 -6.23
CA ALA A 69 -16.75 8.56 -5.92
C ALA A 69 -17.66 7.63 -6.74
N TRP A 70 -17.25 7.30 -7.97
CA TRP A 70 -17.95 6.39 -8.86
C TRP A 70 -17.01 5.84 -9.94
N ALA A 71 -17.02 4.53 -10.18
CA ALA A 71 -16.21 3.88 -11.21
C ALA A 71 -17.05 2.86 -11.99
N GLY A 72 -17.18 3.08 -13.30
CA GLY A 72 -17.82 2.19 -14.27
C GLY A 72 -16.84 1.72 -15.34
N ALA A 73 -17.28 0.83 -16.22
CA ALA A 73 -16.45 0.31 -17.31
C ALA A 73 -16.22 1.38 -18.39
N GLY A 74 -15.10 2.10 -18.30
CA GLY A 74 -14.71 3.15 -19.25
C GLY A 74 -15.34 4.52 -18.98
N PHE A 75 -16.07 4.70 -17.87
CA PHE A 75 -16.69 5.97 -17.48
C PHE A 75 -16.75 6.09 -15.95
N GLY A 76 -16.87 7.30 -15.42
CA GLY A 76 -16.97 7.53 -13.99
C GLY A 76 -16.38 8.87 -13.56
N ASN A 77 -16.15 9.00 -12.25
CA ASN A 77 -15.41 10.12 -11.68
C ASN A 77 -13.93 9.73 -11.55
N LEU A 78 -13.03 10.69 -11.81
CA LEU A 78 -11.61 10.50 -11.61
C LEU A 78 -10.99 11.74 -10.96
N ALA A 79 -10.62 11.60 -9.69
CA ALA A 79 -9.82 12.55 -8.96
C ALA A 79 -8.53 11.87 -8.49
N ILE A 80 -7.42 12.18 -9.16
CA ILE A 80 -6.10 11.63 -8.82
C ILE A 80 -5.46 12.48 -7.72
N PRO A 81 -5.08 11.90 -6.56
CA PRO A 81 -4.31 12.58 -5.54
C PRO A 81 -2.95 13.05 -6.08
N ARG A 82 -2.61 14.30 -5.81
CA ARG A 82 -1.36 14.95 -6.25
C ARG A 82 -0.23 14.70 -5.26
N VAL A 83 1.01 14.75 -5.74
CA VAL A 83 2.22 14.62 -4.90
C VAL A 83 2.18 15.67 -3.78
N GLY A 84 2.44 15.24 -2.55
CA GLY A 84 2.38 16.07 -1.34
C GLY A 84 1.01 16.12 -0.66
N GLN A 85 -0.06 15.61 -1.28
CA GLN A 85 -1.38 15.55 -0.63
C GLN A 85 -1.46 14.41 0.40
N GLU A 86 -2.11 14.69 1.53
CA GLU A 86 -2.42 13.67 2.53
C GLU A 86 -3.65 12.86 2.12
N VAL A 87 -3.56 11.54 2.25
CA VAL A 87 -4.61 10.59 1.94
C VAL A 87 -4.82 9.61 3.10
N ILE A 88 -6.03 9.06 3.17
CA ILE A 88 -6.36 7.96 4.08
C ILE A 88 -6.13 6.64 3.32
N VAL A 89 -5.33 5.76 3.90
CA VAL A 89 -4.98 4.44 3.37
C VAL A 89 -5.60 3.37 4.25
N ASP A 90 -6.40 2.51 3.63
CA ASP A 90 -6.97 1.32 4.27
C ASP A 90 -6.25 0.04 3.82
N PHE A 91 -6.29 -0.99 4.66
CA PHE A 91 -5.56 -2.23 4.48
C PHE A 91 -6.54 -3.41 4.34
N LEU A 92 -6.55 -4.04 3.17
CA LEU A 92 -7.45 -5.16 2.90
C LEU A 92 -7.12 -6.36 3.82
N ASN A 93 -8.07 -6.72 4.67
CA ASN A 93 -7.95 -7.73 5.74
C ASN A 93 -6.95 -7.38 6.85
N GLY A 94 -6.66 -6.08 7.01
CA GLY A 94 -5.68 -5.56 7.98
C GLY A 94 -4.40 -6.38 8.01
#